data_AF-A0A441XK21-F1
#
_entry.id   AF-A0A441XK21-F1
#
_cell.length_a   1.000
_cell.length_b   1.000
_cell.length_c   1.000
_cell.angle_alpha   90.00
_cell.angle_beta   90.00
_cell.angle_gamma   90.00
#
_symmetry.space_group_name_H-M   'P 1'
#
loop_
_entity.id
_entity.type
_entity.pdbx_description
1 polymer ?
#
loop_
_entity_poly.entity_id
_entity_poly.type
_entity_poly.pdbx_seq_one_letter_code
_entity_poly.pdbx_strand_id
1 'polypeptide(L)' 'MADDKSKGKQDRKPAAGEAPYDVAAFARKYGIPPSEAATIIKRYGPSRKKLDAHMASRNA' A
#
# COMPACT_ATOMS: atom_id res chain seq x y z
N MET A 1 29.03 -27.73 -1.36
CA MET A 1 28.14 -27.18 -0.31
C MET A 1 26.92 -26.56 -1.00
N ALA A 2 25.75 -26.66 -0.36
CA ALA A 2 24.41 -26.63 -0.93
C ALA A 2 23.95 -25.32 -1.60
N ASP A 3 23.09 -25.54 -2.61
CA ASP A 3 22.23 -24.64 -3.38
C ASP A 3 21.43 -23.56 -2.61
N ASP A 4 21.13 -22.52 -3.39
CA ASP A 4 19.98 -21.62 -3.37
C ASP A 4 19.61 -20.86 -2.07
N LYS A 5 19.78 -19.53 -2.12
CA LYS A 5 18.91 -18.60 -1.40
C LYS A 5 18.36 -17.55 -2.35
N SER A 6 17.61 -18.00 -3.35
CA SER A 6 16.74 -17.16 -4.17
C SER A 6 15.32 -17.26 -3.62
N LYS A 7 14.94 -16.45 -2.62
CA LYS A 7 13.55 -15.95 -2.38
C LYS A 7 13.36 -15.29 -1.01
N GLY A 8 12.72 -14.12 -1.04
CA GLY A 8 11.70 -13.78 -0.04
C GLY A 8 12.13 -12.90 1.13
N LYS A 9 12.37 -11.60 0.88
CA LYS A 9 12.00 -10.53 1.82
C LYS A 9 11.39 -9.33 1.08
N GLN A 10 10.25 -9.61 0.44
CA GLN A 10 9.02 -8.85 0.68
C GLN A 10 8.96 -8.52 2.19
N ASP A 11 8.81 -7.32 2.71
CA ASP A 11 8.20 -6.11 2.20
C ASP A 11 8.88 -4.93 2.90
N ARG A 12 9.01 -3.82 2.18
CA ARG A 12 9.50 -2.55 2.72
C ARG A 12 8.66 -2.21 3.95
N LYS A 13 9.28 -2.18 5.13
CA LYS A 13 8.64 -1.72 6.37
C LYS A 13 7.86 -0.43 6.07
N PRO A 14 6.52 -0.37 6.22
CA PRO A 14 5.83 0.89 6.00
C PRO A 14 6.25 1.83 7.14
N ALA A 15 6.86 2.94 6.71
CA ALA A 15 7.35 4.00 7.56
C ALA A 15 6.23 4.56 8.45
N ALA A 16 6.56 4.61 9.74
CA ALA A 16 6.29 5.68 10.70
C ALA A 16 4.98 6.49 10.59
N GLY A 17 4.21 6.44 11.67
CA GLY A 17 3.54 7.65 12.20
C GLY A 17 2.19 7.98 11.60
N GLU A 18 1.17 7.22 12.02
CA GLU A 18 -0.08 7.75 12.60
C GLU A 18 -0.78 8.96 11.94
N ALA A 19 -0.82 9.06 10.61
CA ALA A 19 -1.78 9.93 9.94
C ALA A 19 -2.57 9.12 8.88
N PRO A 20 -3.91 9.09 8.96
CA PRO A 20 -4.73 8.46 7.94
C PRO A 20 -4.37 8.98 6.54
N TYR A 21 -4.47 8.13 5.51
CA TYR A 21 -4.35 8.64 4.14
C TYR A 21 -5.57 9.50 3.85
N ASP A 22 -5.29 10.70 3.36
CA ASP A 22 -6.28 11.52 2.67
C ASP A 22 -6.48 11.00 1.24
N VAL A 23 -7.69 11.16 0.70
CA VAL A 23 -8.05 10.69 -0.65
C VAL A 23 -7.11 11.27 -1.70
N ALA A 24 -6.83 12.57 -1.60
CA ALA A 24 -5.92 13.27 -2.50
C ALA A 24 -4.48 12.75 -2.37
N ALA A 25 -4.01 12.47 -1.16
CA ALA A 25 -2.66 11.96 -0.93
C ALA A 25 -2.49 10.53 -1.47
N PHE A 26 -3.51 9.70 -1.31
CA PHE A 26 -3.53 8.33 -1.82
C PHE A 26 -3.60 8.30 -3.35
N ALA A 27 -4.47 9.11 -3.95
CA ALA A 27 -4.58 9.27 -5.40
C ALA A 27 -3.23 9.68 -6.03
N ARG A 28 -2.58 10.71 -5.46
CA ARG A 28 -1.29 11.20 -5.96
C ARG A 28 -0.15 10.19 -5.80
N LYS A 29 -0.15 9.40 -4.72
CA LYS A 29 0.90 8.38 -4.48
C LYS A 29 0.84 7.23 -5.48
N TYR A 30 -0.37 6.80 -5.83
CA TYR A 30 -0.59 5.61 -6.67
C TYR A 30 -1.00 5.94 -8.10
N GLY A 31 -1.14 7.23 -8.45
CA GLY A 31 -1.56 7.66 -9.78
C GLY A 31 -2.99 7.23 -10.14
N ILE A 32 -3.84 6.99 -9.14
CA ILE A 32 -5.24 6.58 -9.36
C ILE A 32 -6.18 7.78 -9.30
N PRO A 33 -7.37 7.70 -9.93
CA PRO A 33 -8.36 8.77 -9.83
C PRO A 33 -8.87 8.93 -8.40
N PRO A 34 -9.24 10.15 -7.98
CA PRO A 34 -9.73 10.44 -6.62
C PRO A 34 -10.99 9.64 -6.27
N SER A 35 -11.85 9.34 -7.25
CA SER A 35 -13.03 8.48 -7.05
C SER A 35 -12.65 7.04 -6.69
N GLU A 36 -11.61 6.49 -7.33
CA GLU A 36 -11.09 5.16 -7.00
C GLU A 36 -10.38 5.19 -5.64
N ALA A 37 -9.58 6.23 -5.37
CA ALA A 37 -8.96 6.44 -4.07
C ALA A 37 -9.99 6.49 -2.94
N ALA A 38 -11.07 7.25 -3.12
CA ALA A 38 -12.17 7.36 -2.16
C ALA A 38 -12.86 6.01 -1.94
N THR A 39 -13.04 5.23 -3.01
CA THR A 39 -13.67 3.90 -2.93
C THR A 39 -12.80 2.92 -2.13
N ILE A 40 -11.49 2.94 -2.37
CA ILE A 40 -10.53 2.08 -1.65
C ILE A 40 -10.43 2.52 -0.18
N ILE A 41 -10.33 3.82 0.10
CA ILE A 41 -10.33 4.36 1.47
C ILE A 41 -11.64 4.04 2.19
N LYS A 42 -12.80 4.13 1.53
CA LYS A 42 -14.09 3.78 2.13
C LYS A 42 -14.21 2.27 2.42
N ARG A 43 -13.64 1.43 1.55
CA ARG A 43 -13.69 -0.04 1.67
C ARG A 43 -12.73 -0.59 2.73
N TYR A 44 -11.51 -0.09 2.79
CA TYR A 44 -10.46 -0.60 3.69
C TYR A 44 -10.24 0.27 4.94
N GLY A 45 -10.86 1.45 4.98
CA GLY A 45 -10.65 2.49 5.96
C GLY A 45 -9.47 3.40 5.59
N PRO A 46 -9.32 4.55 6.27
CA PRO A 46 -8.25 5.52 5.99
C PRO A 46 -6.88 5.07 6.51
N SER A 47 -6.73 3.79 6.88
CA SER A 47 -5.49 3.26 7.44
C SER A 47 -4.42 3.14 6.35
N ARG A 48 -3.36 3.94 6.51
CA ARG A 48 -2.19 3.98 5.64
C ARG A 48 -1.67 2.58 5.33
N LYS A 49 -1.53 1.76 6.38
CA LYS A 49 -0.99 0.39 6.32
C LYS A 49 -1.86 -0.55 5.48
N LYS A 50 -3.19 -0.48 5.62
CA LYS A 50 -4.12 -1.31 4.84
C LYS A 50 -4.12 -0.94 3.36
N LEU A 51 -4.10 0.37 3.08
CA LEU A 51 -4.10 0.89 1.71
C LEU A 51 -2.79 0.60 0.98
N ASP A 52 -1.66 0.76 1.67
CA ASP A 52 -0.34 0.41 1.14
C ASP A 52 -0.21 -1.09 0.88
N ALA A 53 -0.66 -1.93 1.83
CA ALA A 53 -0.69 -3.38 1.65
C ALA A 53 -1.58 -3.81 0.48
N HIS A 54 -2.78 -3.25 0.34
CA HIS A 54 -3.67 -3.54 -0.79
C HIS A 54 -3.02 -3.17 -2.13
N MET A 55 -2.38 -2.00 -2.22
CA MET A 55 -1.71 -1.59 -3.45
C MET A 55 -0.44 -2.39 -3.73
N ALA A 56 0.32 -2.77 -2.69
CA ALA A 56 1.46 -3.66 -2.81
C ALA A 56 1.04 -5.04 -3.34
N SER A 57 -0.06 -5.60 -2.81
CA SER A 57 -0.62 -6.86 -3.29
C SER A 57 -1.23 -6.78 -4.69
N ARG A 58 -1.75 -5.62 -5.12
CA ARG A 58 -2.31 -5.42 -6.47
C ARG A 58 -1.22 -5.37 -7.56
N ASN A 59 0.00 -5.01 -7.20
CA ASN A 59 1.15 -4.90 -8.12
C ASN A 59 2.05 -6.15 -8.12
N ALA A 60 1.65 -7.24 -7.44
CA ALA A 60 2.36 -8.52 -7.40
C ALA A 60 1.88 -9.49 -8.47
#